data_AF-D2KFF8-F1
#
_entry.id   AF-D2KFF8-F1
#
_cell.length_a   1.000
_cell.length_b   1.000
_cell.length_c   1.000
_cell.angle_alpha   90.00
_cell.angle_beta   90.00
_cell.angle_gamma   90.00
#
_symmetry.space_group_name_H-M   'P 1'
#
loop_
_entity.id
_entity.type
_entity.pdbx_description
1 polymer ?
#
loop_
_entity_poly.entity_id
_entity_poly.type
_entity_poly.pdbx_seq_one_letter_code
_entity_poly.pdbx_strand_id
1 'polypeptide(L)'
;MNPHISRWNQFLCSLADELLKDNIKKIKFILKDYIPASVRETLDDGHTLLNELEKRNIISCNDLSKLGQILADIGRKDLLSKIKSYMEEKSKALTSVNEISQKSGSTFSSTFNSTFNSAQTSASVSASTSVLNLDSIKREYFVENTSIELGIYSMHNVPSGICIIFSNYFDKEVIITDENKKLEQRLGNGADESQLKETFTWLNFDVLVYKNKSSKDIVQLLYSNLKNSSIQDCFVCCILSHGYRNGIYGSDGSRLSFEELWTTVEDASSESLQGKPKLFFIQACQTEINVKEMSLSDIGIKVDFEDVLTSLATLPGKVAFRDVTRGSWYIQTLCETLKNRAYDSSLLDILTELNSNMASKVDYYKVCSEYKIATQMSSIQSCTLSKKLFFKPYDVTALSRLRIF
;
A
#
# COMPACT_ATOMS: atom_id res chain seq x y z
N MET A 1 13.86 -26.75 26.77
CA MET A 1 14.40 -25.59 26.01
C MET A 1 13.38 -25.24 24.92
N ASN A 2 13.20 -23.95 24.67
CA ASN A 2 12.01 -23.21 24.21
C ASN A 2 11.11 -23.84 23.09
N PRO A 3 9.76 -23.91 23.24
CA PRO A 3 8.86 -24.61 22.31
C PRO A 3 8.30 -23.81 21.12
N HIS A 4 8.79 -22.60 20.83
CA HIS A 4 8.36 -21.82 19.65
C HIS A 4 9.53 -21.24 18.84
N ILE A 5 10.45 -22.10 18.39
CA ILE A 5 11.41 -21.74 17.34
C ILE A 5 10.77 -22.14 16.00
N SER A 6 10.49 -21.17 15.13
CA SER A 6 9.91 -21.43 13.79
C SER A 6 10.77 -22.44 13.02
N ARG A 7 10.17 -23.29 12.19
CA ARG A 7 10.90 -24.30 11.37
C ARG A 7 11.98 -23.65 10.48
N TRP A 8 11.78 -22.39 10.13
CA TRP A 8 12.76 -21.52 9.49
C TRP A 8 13.97 -21.20 10.39
N ASN A 9 13.74 -20.75 11.62
CA ASN A 9 14.82 -20.46 12.57
C ASN A 9 15.61 -21.73 12.95
N GLN A 10 14.94 -22.89 13.05
CA GLN A 10 15.64 -24.17 13.25
C GLN A 10 16.53 -24.53 12.06
N PHE A 11 16.05 -24.30 10.84
CA PHE A 11 16.81 -24.52 9.62
C PHE A 11 18.01 -23.56 9.51
N LEU A 12 17.81 -22.27 9.76
CA LEU A 12 18.90 -21.27 9.75
C LEU A 12 19.96 -21.58 10.80
N CYS A 13 19.57 -21.94 12.03
CA CYS A 13 20.53 -22.36 13.06
C CYS A 13 21.33 -23.58 12.61
N SER A 14 20.66 -24.58 12.05
CA SER A 14 21.31 -25.80 11.55
C SER A 14 22.21 -25.55 10.34
N LEU A 15 21.94 -24.51 9.55
CA LEU A 15 22.80 -24.09 8.43
C LEU A 15 23.99 -23.27 8.94
N ALA A 16 23.77 -22.39 9.92
CA ALA A 16 24.80 -21.58 10.57
C ALA A 16 25.85 -22.44 11.29
N ASP A 17 25.42 -23.49 11.99
CA ASP A 17 26.31 -24.41 12.71
C ASP A 17 27.28 -25.16 11.79
N GLU A 18 26.91 -25.33 10.52
CA GLU A 18 27.73 -26.01 9.50
C GLU A 18 28.61 -25.04 8.69
N LEU A 19 28.52 -23.74 8.92
CA LEU A 19 29.38 -22.72 8.29
C LEU A 19 30.65 -22.51 9.11
N LEU A 20 31.76 -23.11 8.65
CA LEU A 20 33.07 -22.95 9.27
C LEU A 20 33.68 -21.57 8.97
N LYS A 21 34.64 -21.14 9.79
CA LYS A 21 35.33 -19.83 9.65
C LYS A 21 35.89 -19.58 8.24
N ASP A 22 36.37 -20.61 7.55
CA ASP A 22 36.87 -20.48 6.18
C ASP A 22 35.76 -20.31 5.14
N ASN A 23 34.55 -20.83 5.39
CA ASN A 23 33.39 -20.53 4.56
C ASN A 23 32.97 -19.07 4.75
N ILE A 24 32.95 -18.60 5.99
CA ILE A 24 32.59 -17.21 6.32
C ILE A 24 33.54 -16.22 5.64
N LYS A 25 34.86 -16.46 5.66
CA LYS A 25 35.84 -15.62 4.94
C LYS A 25 35.57 -15.54 3.44
N LYS A 26 35.24 -16.66 2.79
CA LYS A 26 34.90 -16.69 1.36
C LYS A 26 33.60 -15.95 1.08
N ILE A 27 32.59 -16.14 1.93
CA ILE A 27 31.30 -15.44 1.81
C ILE A 27 31.47 -13.92 2.00
N LYS A 28 32.29 -13.47 2.97
CA LYS A 28 32.64 -12.04 3.14
C LYS A 28 33.25 -11.41 1.89
N PHE A 29 34.01 -12.19 1.13
CA PHE A 29 34.62 -11.73 -0.12
C PHE A 29 33.57 -11.55 -1.22
N ILE A 30 32.63 -12.50 -1.34
CA ILE A 30 31.52 -12.44 -2.30
C ILE A 30 30.55 -11.29 -1.95
N LEU A 31 30.33 -11.02 -0.66
CA LEU A 31 29.42 -9.98 -0.17
C LEU A 31 30.01 -8.56 -0.18
N LYS A 32 31.22 -8.36 -0.74
CA LYS A 32 31.88 -7.03 -0.75
C LYS A 32 31.05 -5.93 -1.42
N ASP A 33 30.23 -6.30 -2.41
CA ASP A 33 29.40 -5.37 -3.18
C ASP A 33 27.99 -5.21 -2.56
N TYR A 34 27.67 -5.98 -1.51
CA TYR A 34 26.35 -6.02 -0.85
C TYR A 34 26.38 -5.56 0.62
N ILE A 35 27.53 -5.67 1.29
CA ILE A 35 27.68 -5.34 2.71
C ILE A 35 28.93 -4.45 2.92
N PRO A 36 28.78 -3.27 3.58
CA PRO A 36 29.89 -2.37 3.89
C PRO A 36 31.03 -3.05 4.67
N ALA A 37 32.26 -2.61 4.46
CA ALA A 37 33.45 -3.18 5.10
C ALA A 37 33.36 -3.20 6.64
N SER A 38 32.82 -2.14 7.25
CA SER A 38 32.62 -2.02 8.69
C SER A 38 31.74 -3.12 9.29
N VAL A 39 30.72 -3.56 8.55
CA VAL A 39 29.82 -4.63 8.99
C VAL A 39 30.39 -6.00 8.66
N ARG A 40 31.14 -6.14 7.56
CA ARG A 40 31.80 -7.42 7.22
C ARG A 40 32.87 -7.81 8.23
N GLU A 41 33.51 -6.84 8.89
CA GLU A 41 34.49 -7.12 9.95
C GLU A 41 33.85 -7.81 11.16
N THR A 42 32.58 -7.52 11.47
CA THR A 42 31.86 -8.06 12.63
C THR A 42 31.20 -9.43 12.39
N LEU A 43 31.24 -9.99 11.17
CA LEU A 43 30.62 -11.29 10.86
C LEU A 43 31.61 -12.45 11.11
N ASP A 44 31.88 -12.82 12.34
CA ASP A 44 32.88 -13.84 12.70
C ASP A 44 32.31 -15.27 12.82
N ASP A 45 31.00 -15.41 12.98
CA ASP A 45 30.29 -16.68 13.05
C ASP A 45 29.13 -16.80 12.05
N GLY A 46 28.68 -18.05 11.82
CA GLY A 46 27.64 -18.37 10.85
C GLY A 46 26.26 -17.83 11.22
N HIS A 47 25.95 -17.69 12.51
CA HIS A 47 24.67 -17.17 12.98
C HIS A 47 24.61 -15.65 12.76
N THR A 48 25.68 -14.94 13.12
CA THR A 48 25.78 -13.49 12.87
C THR A 48 25.76 -13.19 11.37
N LEU A 49 26.41 -14.02 10.56
CA LEU A 49 26.35 -13.92 9.09
C LEU A 49 24.92 -14.10 8.57
N LEU A 50 24.23 -15.20 8.89
CA LEU A 50 22.89 -15.48 8.36
C LEU A 50 21.84 -14.50 8.90
N ASN A 51 21.94 -14.07 10.15
CA ASN A 51 21.08 -13.03 10.72
C ASN A 51 21.27 -11.68 10.02
N GLU A 52 22.51 -11.31 9.68
CA GLU A 52 22.77 -10.06 8.96
C GLU A 52 22.29 -10.13 7.50
N LEU A 53 22.37 -11.32 6.88
CA LEU A 53 21.79 -11.55 5.56
C LEU A 53 20.25 -11.49 5.59
N GLU A 54 19.61 -11.98 6.65
CA GLU A 54 18.16 -11.89 6.85
C GLU A 54 17.73 -10.44 7.11
N LYS A 55 18.42 -9.72 8.01
CA LYS A 55 18.16 -8.28 8.27
C LYS A 55 18.27 -7.41 7.03
N ARG A 56 19.15 -7.78 6.10
CA ARG A 56 19.36 -7.07 4.82
C ARG A 56 18.49 -7.61 3.68
N ASN A 57 17.56 -8.53 3.97
CA ASN A 57 16.68 -9.18 3.00
C ASN A 57 17.40 -9.88 1.83
N ILE A 58 18.63 -10.33 2.06
CA ILE A 58 19.40 -11.12 1.06
C ILE A 58 18.91 -12.57 1.05
N ILE A 59 18.37 -13.05 2.18
CA ILE A 59 17.79 -14.39 2.34
C ILE A 59 16.45 -14.30 3.05
N SER A 60 15.49 -15.17 2.69
CA SER A 60 14.21 -15.30 3.39
C SER A 60 13.71 -16.75 3.39
N CYS A 61 12.68 -17.04 4.18
CA CYS A 61 12.07 -18.37 4.24
C CYS A 61 11.45 -18.83 2.91
N ASN A 62 11.20 -17.91 1.98
CA ASN A 62 10.60 -18.16 0.66
C ASN A 62 11.61 -18.02 -0.49
N ASP A 63 12.72 -17.30 -0.28
CA ASP A 63 13.77 -17.13 -1.27
C ASP A 63 15.15 -17.38 -0.67
N LEU A 64 15.70 -18.55 -1.01
CA LEU A 64 17.06 -18.97 -0.70
C LEU A 64 17.95 -18.99 -1.95
N SER A 65 17.48 -18.43 -3.09
CA SER A 65 18.18 -18.48 -4.37
C SER A 65 19.54 -17.81 -4.29
N LYS A 66 19.61 -16.66 -3.61
CA LYS A 66 20.87 -15.92 -3.43
C LYS A 66 21.83 -16.63 -2.49
N LEU A 67 21.33 -17.22 -1.40
CA LEU A 67 22.13 -18.05 -0.50
C LEU A 67 22.65 -19.30 -1.22
N GLY A 68 21.81 -19.95 -2.02
CA GLY A 68 22.17 -21.09 -2.84
C GLY A 68 23.28 -20.75 -3.85
N GLN A 69 23.21 -19.57 -4.49
CA GLN A 69 24.26 -19.09 -5.39
C GLN A 69 25.59 -18.86 -4.64
N ILE A 70 25.53 -18.18 -3.49
CA ILE A 70 26.72 -17.95 -2.65
C ILE A 70 27.35 -19.27 -2.19
N LEU A 71 26.52 -20.24 -1.78
CA LEU A 71 26.99 -21.56 -1.33
C LEU A 71 27.56 -22.40 -2.49
N ALA A 72 27.01 -22.25 -3.70
CA ALA A 72 27.56 -22.85 -4.91
C ALA A 72 28.94 -22.26 -5.25
N ASP A 73 29.08 -20.94 -5.16
CA ASP A 73 30.33 -20.22 -5.48
C ASP A 73 31.46 -20.55 -4.51
N ILE A 74 31.15 -20.83 -3.23
CA ILE A 74 32.16 -21.31 -2.26
C ILE A 74 32.41 -22.82 -2.32
N GLY A 75 31.67 -23.55 -3.16
CA GLY A 75 31.81 -25.00 -3.36
C GLY A 75 31.14 -25.89 -2.30
N ARG A 76 30.24 -25.36 -1.46
CA ARG A 76 29.51 -26.13 -0.42
C ARG A 76 28.24 -26.77 -0.99
N LYS A 77 28.44 -27.80 -1.82
CA LYS A 77 27.35 -28.55 -2.47
C LYS A 77 26.47 -29.33 -1.47
N ASP A 78 27.04 -29.71 -0.34
CA ASP A 78 26.36 -30.35 0.80
C ASP A 78 25.27 -29.45 1.39
N LEU A 79 25.59 -28.18 1.66
CA LEU A 79 24.63 -27.20 2.18
C LEU A 79 23.58 -26.80 1.15
N LEU A 80 23.94 -26.80 -0.12
CA LEU A 80 23.00 -26.56 -1.22
C LEU A 80 21.96 -27.68 -1.33
N SER A 81 22.37 -28.94 -1.14
CA SER A 81 21.44 -30.07 -1.02
C SER A 81 20.54 -29.94 0.20
N LYS A 82 21.05 -29.42 1.33
CA LYS A 82 20.27 -29.15 2.54
C LYS A 82 19.20 -28.06 2.30
N ILE A 83 19.53 -27.00 1.58
CA ILE A 83 18.58 -25.98 1.12
C ILE A 83 17.51 -26.60 0.22
N LYS A 84 17.89 -27.42 -0.76
CA LYS A 84 16.95 -28.10 -1.66
C LYS A 84 16.01 -29.02 -0.91
N SER A 85 16.52 -29.85 0.01
CA SER A 85 15.72 -30.74 0.85
C SER A 85 14.73 -29.96 1.73
N TYR A 86 15.16 -28.84 2.31
CA TYR A 86 14.27 -27.96 3.07
C TYR A 86 13.14 -27.39 2.19
N MET A 87 13.46 -26.94 0.97
CA MET A 87 12.47 -26.42 0.02
C MET A 87 11.52 -27.52 -0.46
N GLU A 88 12.01 -28.74 -0.69
CA GLU A 88 11.20 -29.90 -1.07
C GLU A 88 10.30 -30.42 0.06
N GLU A 89 10.80 -30.45 1.30
CA GLU A 89 9.99 -30.77 2.48
C GLU A 89 8.91 -29.73 2.71
N LYS A 90 9.24 -28.45 2.51
CA LYS A 90 8.28 -27.35 2.57
C LYS A 90 7.21 -27.50 1.48
N SER A 91 7.58 -27.88 0.25
CA SER A 91 6.60 -28.14 -0.82
C SER A 91 5.76 -29.40 -0.58
N LYS A 92 6.33 -30.45 0.00
CA LYS A 92 5.62 -31.70 0.35
C LYS A 92 4.68 -31.51 1.53
N ALA A 93 5.08 -30.75 2.57
CA ALA A 93 4.22 -30.43 3.71
C ALA A 93 2.95 -29.67 3.28
N LEU A 94 3.07 -28.78 2.28
CA LEU A 94 1.93 -28.12 1.62
C LEU A 94 1.02 -29.10 0.83
N THR A 95 1.57 -30.23 0.37
CA THR A 95 0.84 -31.23 -0.43
C THR A 95 0.11 -32.24 0.47
N SER A 96 0.68 -32.62 1.62
CA SER A 96 0.09 -33.60 2.56
C SER A 96 -1.09 -33.07 3.40
N VAL A 97 -1.31 -31.75 3.46
CA VAL A 97 -2.55 -31.18 4.04
C VAL A 97 -3.77 -31.49 3.15
N ASN A 98 -3.58 -31.74 1.85
CA ASN A 98 -4.66 -32.09 0.92
C ASN A 98 -5.15 -33.56 1.04
N GLU A 99 -4.39 -34.47 1.66
CA GLU A 99 -4.79 -35.89 1.77
C GLU A 99 -5.59 -36.23 3.04
N ILE A 100 -5.58 -35.37 4.06
CA ILE A 100 -6.36 -35.58 5.30
C ILE A 100 -7.86 -35.31 5.10
N SER A 101 -8.24 -34.54 4.07
CA SER A 101 -9.65 -34.26 3.75
C SER A 101 -10.38 -35.35 2.94
N GLN A 102 -9.73 -36.47 2.58
CA GLN A 102 -10.36 -37.53 1.78
C GLN A 102 -10.97 -38.70 2.59
N LYS A 103 -10.93 -38.69 3.92
CA LYS A 103 -11.52 -39.78 4.74
C LYS A 103 -12.78 -39.44 5.54
N SER A 104 -13.28 -38.21 5.49
CA SER A 104 -14.48 -37.76 6.22
C SER A 104 -15.59 -37.19 5.33
N GLY A 105 -15.48 -37.30 4.00
CA GLY A 105 -16.38 -36.66 3.03
C GLY A 105 -17.57 -37.47 2.49
N SER A 106 -17.82 -38.71 2.93
CA SER A 106 -18.88 -39.54 2.31
C SER A 106 -20.31 -39.16 2.70
N THR A 107 -20.52 -38.25 3.65
CA THR A 107 -21.87 -37.90 4.14
C THR A 107 -22.33 -36.49 3.79
N PHE A 108 -21.44 -35.62 3.28
CA PHE A 108 -21.78 -34.22 3.00
C PHE A 108 -22.16 -33.96 1.53
N SER A 109 -21.82 -34.87 0.62
CA SER A 109 -21.98 -34.66 -0.82
C SER A 109 -23.41 -34.84 -1.35
N SER A 110 -24.33 -35.44 -0.60
CA SER A 110 -25.71 -35.65 -1.04
C SER A 110 -26.62 -34.45 -0.78
N THR A 111 -26.35 -33.66 0.27
CA THR A 111 -27.20 -32.52 0.65
C THR A 111 -26.87 -31.25 -0.14
N PHE A 112 -25.63 -31.09 -0.61
CA PHE A 112 -25.25 -29.90 -1.37
C PHE A 112 -25.77 -29.91 -2.83
N ASN A 113 -25.90 -31.10 -3.43
CA ASN A 113 -26.36 -31.25 -4.82
C ASN A 113 -27.89 -31.17 -4.99
N SER A 114 -28.70 -31.31 -3.93
CA SER A 114 -30.16 -31.20 -4.04
C SER A 114 -30.64 -29.75 -4.01
N THR A 115 -29.90 -28.85 -3.34
CA THR A 115 -30.29 -27.45 -3.17
C THR A 115 -29.90 -26.58 -4.36
N PHE A 116 -28.91 -27.01 -5.15
CA PHE A 116 -28.41 -26.25 -6.31
C PHE A 116 -29.21 -26.51 -7.61
N ASN A 117 -29.96 -27.62 -7.70
CA ASN A 117 -30.74 -27.98 -8.89
C ASN A 117 -32.22 -27.53 -8.85
N SER A 118 -32.67 -26.85 -7.81
CA SER A 118 -34.06 -26.36 -7.70
C SER A 118 -34.26 -24.89 -8.10
N ALA A 119 -33.21 -24.20 -8.55
CA ALA A 119 -33.26 -22.79 -8.92
C ALA A 119 -32.87 -22.53 -10.39
N GLN A 120 -33.40 -23.31 -11.33
CA GLN A 120 -33.44 -22.94 -12.75
C GLN A 120 -34.71 -23.50 -13.42
N THR A 121 -35.77 -22.69 -13.48
CA THR A 121 -36.79 -22.81 -14.52
C THR A 121 -37.06 -21.44 -15.13
N SER A 122 -37.00 -21.41 -16.47
CA SER A 122 -37.46 -20.39 -17.41
C SER A 122 -36.80 -19.00 -17.38
N ALA A 123 -35.75 -18.82 -18.17
CA ALA A 123 -35.70 -17.78 -19.22
C ALA A 123 -34.50 -18.04 -20.15
N SER A 124 -34.78 -18.17 -21.43
CA SER A 124 -33.83 -18.37 -22.52
C SER A 124 -33.06 -17.09 -22.83
N VAL A 125 -31.73 -17.09 -22.66
CA VAL A 125 -30.80 -16.26 -23.44
C VAL A 125 -29.52 -17.05 -23.71
N SER A 126 -29.09 -16.95 -24.96
CA SER A 126 -27.97 -17.60 -25.63
C SER A 126 -26.61 -17.56 -24.92
N ALA A 127 -25.89 -18.66 -25.09
CA ALA A 127 -24.56 -18.97 -24.58
C ALA A 127 -23.46 -17.95 -24.93
N SER A 128 -22.60 -17.70 -23.95
CA SER A 128 -21.14 -17.57 -24.10
C SER A 128 -20.50 -17.74 -22.71
N THR A 129 -20.48 -18.97 -22.20
CA THR A 129 -19.79 -19.30 -20.94
C THR A 129 -18.31 -19.47 -21.22
N SER A 130 -17.51 -18.46 -20.89
CA SER A 130 -16.05 -18.56 -20.89
C SER A 130 -15.62 -19.56 -19.81
N VAL A 131 -14.94 -20.62 -20.23
CA VAL A 131 -14.32 -21.61 -19.35
C VAL A 131 -13.22 -20.90 -18.54
N LEU A 132 -13.47 -20.59 -17.27
CA LEU A 132 -12.45 -20.02 -16.39
C LEU A 132 -11.41 -21.11 -16.07
N ASN A 133 -10.14 -20.78 -16.30
CA ASN A 133 -9.00 -21.69 -16.16
C ASN A 133 -8.73 -22.03 -14.69
N LEU A 134 -8.81 -23.32 -14.34
CA LEU A 134 -8.61 -23.84 -12.99
C LEU A 134 -7.23 -23.50 -12.40
N ASP A 135 -6.21 -23.32 -13.25
CA ASP A 135 -4.86 -22.95 -12.82
C ASP A 135 -4.76 -21.49 -12.36
N SER A 136 -5.56 -20.59 -12.95
CA SER A 136 -5.64 -19.19 -12.52
C SER A 136 -6.25 -19.09 -11.12
N ILE A 137 -7.32 -19.85 -10.88
CA ILE A 137 -8.03 -19.90 -9.58
C ILE A 137 -7.12 -20.45 -8.49
N LYS A 138 -6.36 -21.53 -8.77
CA LYS A 138 -5.39 -22.09 -7.82
C LYS A 138 -4.27 -21.11 -7.47
N ARG A 139 -3.79 -20.34 -8.46
CA ARG A 139 -2.74 -19.35 -8.25
C ARG A 139 -3.22 -18.16 -7.41
N GLU A 140 -4.42 -17.67 -7.69
CA GLU A 140 -5.07 -16.58 -6.93
C GLU A 140 -5.28 -16.99 -5.47
N TYR A 141 -5.82 -18.20 -5.24
CA TYR A 141 -6.00 -18.78 -3.90
C TYR A 141 -4.67 -18.98 -3.15
N PHE A 142 -3.61 -19.38 -3.84
CA PHE A 142 -2.28 -19.55 -3.23
C PHE A 142 -1.65 -18.21 -2.81
N VAL A 143 -1.77 -17.19 -3.68
CA VAL A 143 -1.28 -15.84 -3.39
C VAL A 143 -2.04 -15.22 -2.22
N GLU A 144 -3.36 -15.38 -2.18
CA GLU A 144 -4.21 -14.86 -1.11
C GLU A 144 -3.89 -15.52 0.24
N ASN A 145 -3.74 -16.86 0.29
CA ASN A 145 -3.35 -17.56 1.51
C ASN A 145 -1.96 -17.19 2.00
N THR A 146 -0.99 -17.03 1.08
CA THR A 146 0.37 -16.59 1.44
C THR A 146 0.36 -15.16 2.00
N SER A 147 -0.49 -14.28 1.44
CA SER A 147 -0.66 -12.90 1.89
C SER A 147 -1.27 -12.83 3.29
N ILE A 148 -2.26 -13.69 3.57
CA ILE A 148 -2.87 -13.83 4.90
C ILE A 148 -1.85 -14.31 5.93
N GLU A 149 -1.06 -15.34 5.62
CA GLU A 149 -0.07 -15.91 6.54
C GLU A 149 1.08 -14.94 6.86
N LEU A 150 1.48 -14.10 5.90
CA LEU A 150 2.52 -13.08 6.08
C LEU A 150 2.01 -11.76 6.68
N GLY A 151 0.69 -11.59 6.82
CA GLY A 151 0.09 -10.33 7.25
C GLY A 151 0.36 -9.18 6.26
N ILE A 152 0.31 -9.46 4.96
CA ILE A 152 0.58 -8.51 3.87
C ILE A 152 -0.63 -8.44 2.93
N TYR A 153 -0.97 -7.27 2.38
CA TYR A 153 -1.99 -7.17 1.33
C TYR A 153 -1.48 -7.71 0.00
N SER A 154 -2.33 -8.46 -0.70
CA SER A 154 -2.05 -8.90 -2.06
C SER A 154 -2.17 -7.74 -3.03
N MET A 155 -1.11 -7.50 -3.83
CA MET A 155 -1.02 -6.43 -4.84
C MET A 155 -0.50 -7.01 -6.16
N HIS A 156 -1.20 -7.96 -6.77
CA HIS A 156 -0.74 -8.74 -7.93
C HIS A 156 -1.37 -8.34 -9.27
N ASN A 157 -2.50 -7.65 -9.25
CA ASN A 157 -3.21 -7.19 -10.43
C ASN A 157 -2.45 -6.07 -11.15
N VAL A 158 -2.64 -6.03 -12.46
CA VAL A 158 -2.07 -5.04 -13.39
C VAL A 158 -3.19 -4.52 -14.28
N PRO A 159 -3.71 -3.30 -14.02
CA PRO A 159 -3.31 -2.38 -12.96
C PRO A 159 -3.65 -2.92 -11.56
N SER A 160 -2.93 -2.45 -10.53
CA SER A 160 -3.20 -2.81 -9.12
C SER A 160 -4.52 -2.22 -8.60
N GLY A 161 -5.07 -1.25 -9.30
CA GLY A 161 -6.39 -0.69 -9.07
C GLY A 161 -6.45 0.73 -9.63
N ILE A 162 -7.41 1.50 -9.13
CA ILE A 162 -7.63 2.86 -9.61
C ILE A 162 -7.11 3.89 -8.62
N CYS A 163 -6.47 4.92 -9.16
CA CYS A 163 -6.12 6.15 -8.47
C CYS A 163 -6.97 7.30 -9.01
N ILE A 164 -7.86 7.86 -8.19
CA ILE A 164 -8.65 9.03 -8.56
C ILE A 164 -8.03 10.27 -7.94
N ILE A 165 -7.76 11.28 -8.75
CA ILE A 165 -7.20 12.57 -8.34
C ILE A 165 -8.25 13.66 -8.54
N PHE A 166 -8.75 14.24 -7.45
CA PHE A 166 -9.59 15.44 -7.48
C PHE A 166 -8.73 16.67 -7.26
N SER A 167 -8.63 17.53 -8.28
CA SER A 167 -7.84 18.76 -8.24
C SER A 167 -8.74 19.99 -8.36
N ASN A 168 -9.11 20.58 -7.23
CA ASN A 168 -9.97 21.76 -7.18
C ASN A 168 -9.11 23.04 -7.11
N TYR A 169 -9.00 23.72 -8.24
CA TYR A 169 -8.29 24.98 -8.45
C TYR A 169 -9.11 26.19 -8.03
N PHE A 170 -10.44 26.09 -7.91
CA PHE A 170 -11.33 27.23 -7.65
C PHE A 170 -11.07 28.36 -8.66
N ASP A 171 -11.35 28.10 -9.95
CA ASP A 171 -11.08 29.02 -11.08
C ASP A 171 -11.63 30.43 -10.86
N LYS A 172 -12.64 30.55 -9.98
CA LYS A 172 -13.13 31.81 -9.44
C LYS A 172 -13.19 31.68 -7.93
N GLU A 173 -13.04 32.81 -7.27
CA GLU A 173 -13.30 32.95 -5.85
C GLU A 173 -14.74 32.54 -5.53
N VAL A 174 -14.90 31.75 -4.47
CA VAL A 174 -16.21 31.32 -3.97
C VAL A 174 -16.44 31.92 -2.60
N ILE A 175 -17.55 32.63 -2.43
CA ILE A 175 -17.95 33.23 -1.16
C ILE A 175 -18.97 32.30 -0.51
N ILE A 176 -18.63 31.77 0.66
CA ILE A 176 -19.54 31.00 1.50
C ILE A 176 -20.18 31.97 2.49
N THR A 177 -21.38 32.43 2.16
CA THR A 177 -22.11 33.47 2.89
C THR A 177 -22.34 33.08 4.35
N ASP A 178 -22.74 31.84 4.58
CA ASP A 178 -23.13 31.35 5.91
C ASP A 178 -21.94 31.22 6.87
N GLU A 179 -20.72 31.16 6.33
CA GLU A 179 -19.47 31.06 7.09
C GLU A 179 -18.68 32.36 7.12
N ASN A 180 -19.16 33.40 6.41
CA ASN A 180 -18.41 34.60 6.09
C ASN A 180 -16.98 34.27 5.60
N LYS A 181 -16.87 33.22 4.77
CA LYS A 181 -15.60 32.64 4.34
C LYS A 181 -15.42 32.83 2.84
N LYS A 182 -14.21 33.20 2.47
CA LYS A 182 -13.77 33.36 1.10
C LYS A 182 -12.83 32.22 0.75
N LEU A 183 -13.19 31.44 -0.28
CA LEU A 183 -12.32 30.42 -0.86
C LEU A 183 -11.61 31.02 -2.06
N GLU A 184 -10.32 31.29 -1.89
CA GLU A 184 -9.48 31.91 -2.92
C GLU A 184 -9.09 30.92 -4.02
N GLN A 185 -8.68 31.46 -5.18
CA GLN A 185 -8.14 30.64 -6.25
C GLN A 185 -6.90 29.87 -5.81
N ARG A 186 -6.84 28.60 -6.18
CA ARG A 186 -5.77 27.68 -5.86
C ARG A 186 -4.73 27.60 -7.00
N LEU A 187 -3.88 28.62 -7.12
CA LEU A 187 -2.75 28.64 -8.07
C LEU A 187 -1.67 27.57 -7.79
N GLY A 188 -1.07 26.97 -8.82
CA GLY A 188 0.08 26.05 -8.67
C GLY A 188 -0.23 24.56 -8.48
N ASN A 189 -1.50 24.16 -8.54
CA ASN A 189 -1.89 22.74 -8.45
C ASN A 189 -1.40 21.85 -9.62
N GLY A 190 -0.94 22.44 -10.73
CA GLY A 190 -0.48 21.68 -11.89
C GLY A 190 0.77 20.83 -11.62
N ALA A 191 1.67 21.31 -10.75
CA ALA A 191 2.86 20.56 -10.33
C ALA A 191 2.49 19.34 -9.48
N ASP A 192 1.56 19.52 -8.53
CA ASP A 192 1.06 18.45 -7.66
C ASP A 192 0.27 17.39 -8.47
N GLU A 193 -0.62 17.83 -9.36
CA GLU A 193 -1.37 16.95 -10.25
C GLU A 193 -0.45 16.09 -11.11
N SER A 194 0.59 16.71 -11.70
CA SER A 194 1.55 16.01 -12.55
C SER A 194 2.36 14.98 -11.76
N GLN A 195 2.84 15.35 -10.58
CA GLN A 195 3.63 14.46 -9.72
C GLN A 195 2.83 13.28 -9.19
N LEU A 196 1.59 13.52 -8.76
CA LEU A 196 0.70 12.43 -8.35
C LEU A 196 0.41 11.48 -9.52
N LYS A 197 0.08 12.04 -10.70
CA LYS A 197 -0.19 11.24 -11.88
C LYS A 197 1.00 10.37 -12.26
N GLU A 198 2.18 10.96 -12.37
CA GLU A 198 3.41 10.22 -12.69
C GLU A 198 3.70 9.13 -11.66
N THR A 199 3.61 9.46 -10.37
CA THR A 199 3.92 8.53 -9.28
C THR A 199 2.95 7.36 -9.25
N PHE A 200 1.64 7.60 -9.29
CA PHE A 200 0.67 6.51 -9.20
C PHE A 200 0.55 5.69 -10.49
N THR A 201 0.81 6.28 -11.66
CA THR A 201 1.00 5.49 -12.89
C THR A 201 2.23 4.59 -12.78
N TRP A 202 3.35 5.10 -12.27
CA TRP A 202 4.54 4.29 -12.02
C TRP A 202 4.31 3.20 -10.96
N LEU A 203 3.46 3.46 -9.96
CA LEU A 203 2.99 2.45 -8.99
C LEU A 203 1.91 1.50 -9.53
N ASN A 204 1.72 1.45 -10.86
CA ASN A 204 0.84 0.52 -11.55
C ASN A 204 -0.67 0.73 -11.28
N PHE A 205 -1.09 1.97 -11.04
CA PHE A 205 -2.51 2.33 -10.97
C PHE A 205 -3.02 2.92 -12.29
N ASP A 206 -4.30 2.68 -12.59
CA ASP A 206 -5.01 3.46 -13.59
C ASP A 206 -5.42 4.81 -12.98
N VAL A 207 -4.91 5.91 -13.56
CA VAL A 207 -5.01 7.24 -12.94
C VAL A 207 -6.06 8.09 -13.65
N LEU A 208 -7.11 8.47 -12.92
CA LEU A 208 -8.18 9.35 -13.36
C LEU A 208 -8.05 10.72 -12.69
N VAL A 209 -8.02 11.79 -13.49
CA VAL A 209 -7.88 13.16 -12.97
C VAL A 209 -9.14 13.97 -13.25
N TYR A 210 -9.74 14.52 -12.21
CA TYR A 210 -10.92 15.37 -12.29
C TYR A 210 -10.62 16.75 -11.71
N LYS A 211 -10.89 17.79 -12.51
CA LYS A 211 -10.63 19.19 -12.13
C LYS A 211 -11.92 19.89 -11.75
N ASN A 212 -11.86 20.74 -10.72
CA ASN A 212 -12.94 21.65 -10.30
C ASN A 212 -14.30 20.95 -10.22
N LYS A 213 -14.39 19.96 -9.32
CA LYS A 213 -15.62 19.21 -9.06
C LYS A 213 -16.32 19.71 -7.81
N SER A 214 -17.64 19.87 -7.92
CA SER A 214 -18.51 20.15 -6.77
C SER A 214 -18.49 18.98 -5.79
N SER A 215 -18.94 19.20 -4.55
CA SER A 215 -19.04 18.09 -3.58
C SER A 215 -19.90 16.94 -4.11
N LYS A 216 -21.00 17.27 -4.79
CA LYS A 216 -21.89 16.27 -5.41
C LYS A 216 -21.21 15.50 -6.54
N ASP A 217 -20.48 16.21 -7.40
CA ASP A 217 -19.73 15.57 -8.50
C ASP A 217 -18.64 14.64 -7.98
N ILE A 218 -17.94 15.02 -6.89
CA ILE A 218 -16.91 14.18 -6.26
C ILE A 218 -17.53 12.84 -5.82
N VAL A 219 -18.65 12.90 -5.08
CA VAL A 219 -19.38 11.71 -4.62
C VAL A 219 -19.84 10.85 -5.80
N GLN A 220 -20.45 11.46 -6.82
CA GLN A 220 -20.94 10.74 -7.99
C GLN A 220 -19.82 10.09 -8.79
N LEU A 221 -18.68 10.78 -8.95
CA LEU A 221 -17.52 10.25 -9.67
C LEU A 221 -16.83 9.12 -8.89
N LEU A 222 -16.72 9.23 -7.57
CA LEU A 222 -16.24 8.13 -6.73
C LEU A 222 -17.13 6.90 -6.90
N TYR A 223 -18.44 7.07 -6.72
CA TYR A 223 -19.40 5.98 -6.80
C TYR A 223 -19.40 5.29 -8.16
N SER A 224 -19.51 6.08 -9.24
CA SER A 224 -19.60 5.55 -10.60
C SER A 224 -18.31 4.86 -11.07
N ASN A 225 -17.14 5.42 -10.75
CA ASN A 225 -15.88 4.76 -11.10
C ASN A 225 -15.72 3.46 -10.32
N LEU A 226 -15.91 3.46 -9.00
CA LEU A 226 -15.73 2.26 -8.19
C LEU A 226 -16.73 1.15 -8.54
N LYS A 227 -17.99 1.51 -8.84
CA LYS A 227 -19.03 0.54 -9.21
C LYS A 227 -18.81 -0.09 -10.59
N ASN A 228 -18.20 0.66 -11.52
CA ASN A 228 -17.91 0.16 -12.87
C ASN A 228 -16.54 -0.53 -12.97
N SER A 229 -15.76 -0.54 -11.89
CA SER A 229 -14.41 -1.07 -11.89
C SER A 229 -14.41 -2.55 -11.51
N SER A 230 -13.83 -3.38 -12.37
CA SER A 230 -13.54 -4.78 -12.06
C SER A 230 -12.42 -4.91 -11.02
N ILE A 231 -12.14 -6.16 -10.62
CA ILE A 231 -11.11 -6.61 -9.66
C ILE A 231 -9.96 -5.59 -9.47
N GLN A 232 -9.90 -4.96 -8.29
CA GLN A 232 -8.84 -4.05 -7.86
C GLN A 232 -8.15 -4.66 -6.64
N ASP A 233 -6.84 -4.49 -6.48
CA ASP A 233 -6.15 -4.85 -5.23
C ASP A 233 -6.14 -3.72 -4.21
N CYS A 234 -6.18 -2.47 -4.70
CA CYS A 234 -6.10 -1.28 -3.88
C CYS A 234 -6.84 -0.13 -4.56
N PHE A 235 -7.47 0.72 -3.76
CA PHE A 235 -8.00 1.99 -4.22
C PHE A 235 -7.21 3.15 -3.64
N VAL A 236 -6.94 4.15 -4.48
CA VAL A 236 -6.28 5.40 -4.06
C VAL A 236 -7.14 6.59 -4.45
N CYS A 237 -7.34 7.51 -3.51
CA CYS A 237 -7.96 8.81 -3.75
C CYS A 237 -7.03 9.93 -3.29
N CYS A 238 -6.59 10.77 -4.23
CA CYS A 238 -5.83 11.97 -3.93
C CYS A 238 -6.73 13.19 -4.07
N ILE A 239 -6.78 14.04 -3.05
CA ILE A 239 -7.63 15.24 -3.08
C ILE A 239 -6.77 16.47 -2.82
N LEU A 240 -6.74 17.38 -3.80
CA LEU A 240 -6.17 18.71 -3.69
C LEU A 240 -7.33 19.70 -3.62
N SER A 241 -7.70 20.20 -2.44
CA SER A 241 -8.78 21.20 -2.29
C SER A 241 -8.53 22.21 -1.16
N HIS A 242 -9.44 23.17 -0.99
CA HIS A 242 -9.63 23.84 0.29
C HIS A 242 -10.24 22.86 1.30
N GLY A 243 -9.98 23.08 2.58
CA GLY A 243 -10.48 22.21 3.64
C GLY A 243 -11.00 22.93 4.86
N TYR A 244 -11.65 22.13 5.69
CA TYR A 244 -12.10 22.45 7.03
C TYR A 244 -11.83 21.23 7.92
N ARG A 245 -12.05 21.34 9.23
CA ARG A 245 -11.86 20.21 10.14
C ARG A 245 -12.68 18.99 9.68
N ASN A 246 -12.01 17.88 9.42
CA ASN A 246 -12.60 16.60 8.99
C ASN A 246 -13.34 16.64 7.65
N GLY A 247 -12.95 17.54 6.73
CA GLY A 247 -13.54 17.58 5.41
C GLY A 247 -12.88 18.53 4.42
N ILE A 248 -13.47 18.59 3.24
CA ILE A 248 -13.01 19.38 2.09
C ILE A 248 -14.15 20.18 1.48
N TYR A 249 -13.80 21.21 0.72
CA TYR A 249 -14.78 21.91 -0.10
C TYR A 249 -14.78 21.38 -1.54
N GLY A 250 -15.97 21.24 -2.10
CA GLY A 250 -16.16 21.17 -3.55
C GLY A 250 -15.83 22.51 -4.21
N SER A 251 -15.64 22.51 -5.53
CA SER A 251 -15.37 23.74 -6.29
C SER A 251 -16.54 24.73 -6.27
N ASP A 252 -17.72 24.28 -5.87
CA ASP A 252 -18.94 25.07 -5.64
C ASP A 252 -18.99 25.70 -4.23
N GLY A 253 -17.99 25.44 -3.39
CA GLY A 253 -17.97 25.90 -2.00
C GLY A 253 -18.83 25.07 -1.05
N SER A 254 -19.50 24.03 -1.54
CA SER A 254 -20.21 23.06 -0.70
C SER A 254 -19.20 22.26 0.13
N ARG A 255 -19.60 21.87 1.34
CA ARG A 255 -18.81 20.98 2.19
C ARG A 255 -18.96 19.52 1.75
N LEU A 256 -17.94 18.72 2.03
CA LEU A 256 -17.93 17.26 1.90
C LEU A 256 -17.05 16.69 3.01
N SER A 257 -17.66 15.97 3.94
CA SER A 257 -16.95 15.39 5.08
C SER A 257 -16.14 14.16 4.67
N PHE A 258 -15.14 13.81 5.49
CA PHE A 258 -14.40 12.56 5.30
C PHE A 258 -15.30 11.34 5.51
N GLU A 259 -16.27 11.41 6.41
CA GLU A 259 -17.27 10.35 6.61
C GLU A 259 -18.08 10.10 5.33
N GLU A 260 -18.62 11.15 4.70
CA GLU A 260 -19.32 11.00 3.42
C GLU A 260 -18.42 10.43 2.31
N LEU A 261 -17.14 10.82 2.27
CA LEU A 261 -16.17 10.26 1.31
C LEU A 261 -15.95 8.76 1.54
N TRP A 262 -15.70 8.35 2.78
CA TRP A 262 -15.45 6.96 3.13
C TRP A 262 -16.70 6.09 2.91
N THR A 263 -17.87 6.56 3.35
CA THR A 263 -19.16 5.88 3.10
C THR A 263 -19.41 5.69 1.62
N THR A 264 -19.17 6.72 0.79
CA THR A 264 -19.34 6.61 -0.67
C THR A 264 -18.46 5.51 -1.27
N VAL A 265 -17.21 5.39 -0.80
CA VAL A 265 -16.28 4.37 -1.28
C VAL A 265 -16.74 2.99 -0.82
N GLU A 266 -17.11 2.82 0.44
CA GLU A 266 -17.60 1.55 0.98
C GLU A 266 -18.87 1.08 0.24
N ASP A 267 -19.87 1.96 0.09
CA ASP A 267 -21.13 1.69 -0.60
C ASP A 267 -20.94 1.33 -2.08
N ALA A 268 -19.93 1.91 -2.74
CA ALA A 268 -19.63 1.66 -4.14
C ALA A 268 -18.80 0.40 -4.39
N SER A 269 -18.10 -0.10 -3.36
CA SER A 269 -17.03 -1.09 -3.51
C SER A 269 -17.19 -2.33 -2.63
N SER A 270 -18.34 -2.49 -1.98
CA SER A 270 -18.60 -3.51 -0.95
C SER A 270 -18.25 -4.95 -1.35
N GLU A 271 -18.21 -5.29 -2.64
CA GLU A 271 -17.71 -6.59 -3.12
C GLU A 271 -16.29 -6.52 -3.72
N SER A 272 -15.92 -5.42 -4.40
CA SER A 272 -14.67 -5.34 -5.17
C SER A 272 -13.45 -4.98 -4.30
N LEU A 273 -13.65 -4.24 -3.20
CA LEU A 273 -12.61 -3.75 -2.28
C LEU A 273 -12.75 -4.27 -0.84
N GLN A 274 -13.58 -5.29 -0.61
CA GLN A 274 -13.65 -5.96 0.70
C GLN A 274 -12.28 -6.58 1.05
N GLY A 275 -11.76 -6.32 2.25
CA GLY A 275 -10.45 -6.83 2.68
C GLY A 275 -9.25 -6.16 2.00
N LYS A 276 -9.47 -5.07 1.25
CA LYS A 276 -8.47 -4.41 0.41
C LYS A 276 -8.23 -2.95 0.81
N PRO A 277 -6.98 -2.47 0.69
CA PRO A 277 -6.59 -1.13 1.13
C PRO A 277 -7.27 -0.01 0.33
N LYS A 278 -7.86 0.92 1.06
CA LYS A 278 -8.52 2.14 0.58
C LYS A 278 -7.76 3.36 1.11
N LEU A 279 -6.95 3.97 0.25
CA LEU A 279 -5.98 4.98 0.63
C LEU A 279 -6.43 6.38 0.22
N PHE A 280 -6.37 7.34 1.14
CA PHE A 280 -6.70 8.74 0.90
C PHE A 280 -5.50 9.63 1.21
N PHE A 281 -5.05 10.41 0.23
CA PHE A 281 -3.98 11.40 0.37
C PHE A 281 -4.55 12.79 0.14
N ILE A 282 -4.70 13.58 1.20
CA ILE A 282 -5.48 14.81 1.17
C ILE A 282 -4.59 16.03 1.46
N GLN A 283 -4.40 16.86 0.44
CA GLN A 283 -3.82 18.20 0.54
C GLN A 283 -4.95 19.22 0.72
N ALA A 284 -5.30 19.47 1.97
CA ALA A 284 -6.27 20.47 2.38
C ALA A 284 -5.95 21.01 3.79
N CYS A 285 -6.31 22.26 4.06
CA CYS A 285 -6.24 22.81 5.42
C CYS A 285 -7.23 22.09 6.35
N GLN A 286 -6.93 22.03 7.65
CA GLN A 286 -7.78 21.37 8.66
C GLN A 286 -8.19 22.31 9.79
N THR A 287 -8.38 23.59 9.48
CA THR A 287 -8.74 24.63 10.45
C THR A 287 -10.22 24.59 10.82
N GLU A 288 -10.55 24.92 12.06
CA GLU A 288 -11.93 25.13 12.52
C GLU A 288 -12.53 26.42 11.93
N ILE A 289 -13.84 26.44 11.79
CA ILE A 289 -14.61 27.63 11.40
C ILE A 289 -15.39 28.03 12.65
N ASN A 290 -15.04 29.18 13.23
CA ASN A 290 -15.73 29.89 14.32
C ASN A 290 -16.60 29.01 15.24
N VAL A 291 -16.02 28.62 16.37
CA VAL A 291 -16.65 27.85 17.45
C VAL A 291 -17.78 28.68 18.08
N LYS A 292 -19.02 28.47 17.63
CA LYS A 292 -20.15 28.40 18.56
C LYS A 292 -20.38 26.92 18.84
N GLU A 293 -19.85 26.50 19.99
CA GLU A 293 -20.06 25.22 20.67
C GLU A 293 -20.00 23.96 19.78
N MET A 294 -18.79 23.40 19.64
CA MET A 294 -18.65 22.00 19.25
C MET A 294 -18.58 21.16 20.53
N SER A 295 -19.54 20.26 20.69
CA SER A 295 -19.64 19.33 21.81
C SER A 295 -18.43 18.38 21.83
N LEU A 296 -17.98 18.02 23.04
CA LEU A 296 -16.95 16.99 23.28
C LEU A 296 -17.31 15.61 22.70
N SER A 297 -18.56 15.41 22.24
CA SER A 297 -19.02 14.20 21.53
C SER A 297 -18.41 14.01 20.14
N ASP A 298 -17.91 15.06 19.50
CA ASP A 298 -17.47 14.99 18.10
C ASP A 298 -16.00 14.55 17.95
N ILE A 299 -15.35 14.23 19.07
CA ILE A 299 -13.97 13.69 19.14
C ILE A 299 -13.95 12.17 18.89
N GLY A 300 -15.11 11.52 18.93
CA GLY A 300 -15.25 10.08 18.82
C GLY A 300 -16.10 9.65 17.62
N ILE A 301 -15.72 10.03 16.40
CA ILE A 301 -16.26 9.33 15.23
C ILE A 301 -15.59 7.96 15.16
N LYS A 302 -16.22 6.99 15.82
CA LYS A 302 -15.89 5.57 15.71
C LYS A 302 -16.52 5.08 14.40
N VAL A 303 -15.87 5.36 13.28
CA VAL A 303 -16.28 4.71 12.02
C VAL A 303 -15.47 3.44 11.84
N ASP A 304 -16.18 2.32 11.81
CA ASP A 304 -15.65 0.97 11.61
C ASP A 304 -15.33 0.72 10.11
N PHE A 305 -14.69 1.68 9.43
CA PHE A 305 -14.22 1.44 8.06
C PHE A 305 -12.98 0.57 8.10
N GLU A 306 -13.06 -0.62 7.51
CA GLU A 306 -11.94 -1.56 7.47
C GLU A 306 -10.97 -1.24 6.31
N ASP A 307 -9.69 -1.46 6.56
CA ASP A 307 -8.62 -1.30 5.56
C ASP A 307 -8.54 0.11 4.94
N VAL A 308 -8.88 1.15 5.71
CA VAL A 308 -8.77 2.56 5.29
C VAL A 308 -7.51 3.19 5.86
N LEU A 309 -6.80 3.97 5.05
CA LEU A 309 -5.75 4.88 5.52
C LEU A 309 -6.01 6.28 4.97
N THR A 310 -6.04 7.28 5.85
CA THR A 310 -6.14 8.69 5.47
C THR A 310 -4.92 9.46 5.96
N SER A 311 -4.11 9.93 5.00
CA SER A 311 -2.95 10.79 5.25
C SER A 311 -3.26 12.22 4.82
N LEU A 312 -3.17 13.13 5.78
CA LEU A 312 -3.43 14.56 5.60
C LEU A 312 -2.10 15.33 5.52
N ALA A 313 -2.10 16.36 4.69
CA ALA A 313 -0.97 17.25 4.54
C ALA A 313 -0.57 18.01 5.81
N THR A 314 -1.52 18.21 6.71
CA THR A 314 -1.34 19.03 7.90
C THR A 314 -2.09 18.44 9.09
N LEU A 315 -1.58 18.70 10.30
CA LEU A 315 -2.27 18.38 11.55
C LEU A 315 -3.64 19.07 11.64
N PRO A 316 -4.61 18.51 12.40
CA PRO A 316 -5.85 19.19 12.75
C PRO A 316 -5.59 20.58 13.34
N GLY A 317 -6.39 21.57 12.93
CA GLY A 317 -6.25 22.97 13.34
C GLY A 317 -5.14 23.75 12.64
N LYS A 318 -4.43 23.17 11.66
CA LYS A 318 -3.30 23.81 10.96
C LYS A 318 -3.58 24.02 9.46
N VAL A 319 -2.75 24.86 8.86
CA VAL A 319 -2.79 25.24 7.44
C VAL A 319 -1.83 24.35 6.64
N ALA A 320 -2.24 23.94 5.44
CA ALA A 320 -1.39 23.21 4.52
C ALA A 320 -0.73 24.18 3.52
N PHE A 321 0.61 24.28 3.56
CA PHE A 321 1.37 25.18 2.72
C PHE A 321 1.46 24.68 1.28
N ARG A 322 1.59 25.64 0.37
CA ARG A 322 1.77 25.38 -1.06
C ARG A 322 2.59 26.48 -1.72
N ASP A 323 3.54 26.07 -2.54
CA ASP A 323 4.29 26.92 -3.44
C ASP A 323 3.60 26.94 -4.81
N VAL A 324 3.40 28.14 -5.37
CA VAL A 324 2.68 28.32 -6.64
C VAL A 324 3.45 27.71 -7.83
N THR A 325 4.77 27.59 -7.72
CA THR A 325 5.64 27.09 -8.79
C THR A 325 6.06 25.64 -8.59
N ARG A 326 6.40 25.27 -7.34
CA ARG A 326 6.94 23.94 -7.01
C ARG A 326 5.88 22.93 -6.56
N GLY A 327 4.65 23.37 -6.31
CA GLY A 327 3.61 22.55 -5.72
C GLY A 327 3.64 22.55 -4.18
N SER A 328 2.80 21.71 -3.57
CA SER A 328 2.69 21.62 -2.12
C SER A 328 3.79 20.77 -1.51
N TRP A 329 4.32 21.20 -0.36
CA TRP A 329 5.37 20.46 0.35
C TRP A 329 4.98 19.01 0.60
N TYR A 330 3.74 18.78 1.01
CA TYR A 330 3.24 17.44 1.29
C TYR A 330 3.22 16.56 0.03
N ILE A 331 2.61 16.99 -1.07
CA ILE A 331 2.47 16.15 -2.26
C ILE A 331 3.82 15.88 -2.90
N GLN A 332 4.69 16.90 -2.99
CA GLN A 332 6.03 16.73 -3.55
C GLN A 332 6.84 15.73 -2.72
N THR A 333 6.82 15.85 -1.39
CA THR A 333 7.54 14.95 -0.49
C THR A 333 6.94 13.55 -0.50
N LEU A 334 5.61 13.42 -0.54
CA LEU A 334 4.92 12.13 -0.62
C LEU A 334 5.34 11.38 -1.87
N CYS A 335 5.31 12.04 -3.03
CA CYS A 335 5.68 11.44 -4.31
C CYS A 335 7.17 11.04 -4.32
N GLU A 336 8.05 11.90 -3.80
CA GLU A 336 9.48 11.62 -3.68
C GLU A 336 9.76 10.42 -2.77
N THR A 337 9.20 10.40 -1.56
CA THR A 337 9.39 9.29 -0.62
C THR A 337 8.81 7.98 -1.17
N LEU A 338 7.65 8.03 -1.85
CA LEU A 338 7.11 6.85 -2.56
C LEU A 338 8.08 6.34 -3.63
N LYS A 339 8.59 7.22 -4.50
CA LYS A 339 9.56 6.84 -5.55
C LYS A 339 10.83 6.22 -4.98
N ASN A 340 11.30 6.71 -3.83
CA ASN A 340 12.53 6.24 -3.20
C ASN A 340 12.38 4.93 -2.43
N ARG A 341 11.19 4.63 -1.90
CA ARG A 341 10.98 3.59 -0.87
C ARG A 341 9.94 2.54 -1.24
N ALA A 342 9.20 2.69 -2.33
CA ALA A 342 8.13 1.75 -2.71
C ALA A 342 8.60 0.31 -2.95
N TYR A 343 9.86 0.10 -3.33
CA TYR A 343 10.41 -1.25 -3.57
C TYR A 343 10.79 -2.01 -2.30
N ASP A 344 11.04 -1.33 -1.18
CA ASP A 344 11.69 -1.92 0.00
C ASP A 344 10.98 -1.65 1.33
N SER A 345 9.94 -0.82 1.33
CA SER A 345 9.30 -0.33 2.55
C SER A 345 7.79 -0.47 2.51
N SER A 346 7.19 -0.71 3.68
CA SER A 346 5.73 -0.70 3.81
C SER A 346 5.19 0.73 3.76
N LEU A 347 3.94 0.91 3.35
CA LEU A 347 3.33 2.25 3.27
C LEU A 347 3.46 3.03 4.59
N LEU A 348 3.30 2.39 5.75
CA LEU A 348 3.43 3.07 7.04
C LEU A 348 4.87 3.55 7.31
N ASP A 349 5.88 2.79 6.89
CA ASP A 349 7.28 3.21 7.00
C ASP A 349 7.55 4.39 6.06
N ILE A 350 7.03 4.33 4.82
CA ILE A 350 7.10 5.42 3.83
C ILE A 350 6.45 6.69 4.40
N LEU A 351 5.29 6.59 5.03
CA LEU A 351 4.61 7.75 5.63
C LEU A 351 5.32 8.27 6.88
N THR A 352 6.05 7.42 7.59
CA THR A 352 6.91 7.84 8.71
C THR A 352 8.12 8.64 8.19
N GLU A 353 8.73 8.20 7.10
CA GLU A 353 9.81 8.92 6.43
C GLU A 353 9.32 10.24 5.81
N LEU A 354 8.12 10.26 5.20
CA LEU A 354 7.44 11.47 4.77
C LEU A 354 7.32 12.49 5.90
N ASN A 355 6.87 12.06 7.08
CA ASN A 355 6.77 12.92 8.26
C ASN A 355 8.14 13.46 8.69
N SER A 356 9.19 12.65 8.66
CA SER A 356 10.56 13.09 8.95
C SER A 356 11.04 14.16 7.96
N ASN A 357 10.80 13.94 6.66
CA ASN A 357 11.15 14.88 5.61
C ASN A 357 10.35 16.19 5.73
N MET A 358 9.05 16.12 6.06
CA MET A 358 8.20 17.29 6.30
C MET A 358 8.67 18.11 7.50
N ALA A 359 9.02 17.45 8.61
CA ALA A 359 9.52 18.12 9.81
C ALA A 359 10.80 18.94 9.57
N SER A 360 11.60 18.56 8.57
CA SER A 360 12.81 19.29 8.16
C SER A 360 12.54 20.53 7.28
N LYS A 361 11.32 20.69 6.75
CA LYS A 361 10.98 21.81 5.86
C LYS A 361 10.66 23.07 6.65
N VAL A 362 11.34 24.15 6.27
CA VAL A 362 11.14 25.48 6.82
C VAL A 362 11.05 26.52 5.69
N ASP A 363 10.23 27.54 5.87
CA ASP A 363 10.21 28.74 5.03
C ASP A 363 10.16 30.00 5.89
N TYR A 364 10.49 31.13 5.30
CA TYR A 364 10.49 32.43 5.96
C TYR A 364 9.53 33.37 5.26
N TYR A 365 8.58 33.93 5.99
CA TYR A 365 7.64 34.91 5.47
C TYR A 365 7.62 36.16 6.36
N LYS A 366 7.38 37.31 5.74
CA LYS A 366 7.37 38.59 6.45
C LYS A 366 5.96 38.96 6.88
N VAL A 367 5.78 39.22 8.16
CA VAL A 367 4.54 39.79 8.72
C VAL A 367 4.89 41.16 9.30
N CYS A 368 4.37 42.22 8.69
CA CYS A 368 4.73 43.60 9.01
C CYS A 368 6.26 43.80 8.91
N SER A 369 6.95 44.06 10.01
CA SER A 369 8.40 44.25 10.09
C SER A 369 9.18 43.00 10.54
N GLU A 370 8.51 41.90 10.88
CA GLU A 370 9.13 40.70 11.45
C GLU A 370 9.12 39.51 10.47
N TYR A 371 10.21 38.74 10.45
CA TYR A 371 10.26 37.45 9.75
C TYR A 371 9.73 36.35 10.67
N LYS A 372 8.76 35.59 10.19
CA LYS A 372 8.22 34.39 10.84
C LYS A 372 8.64 33.14 10.07
N ILE A 373 8.77 32.05 10.82
CA ILE A 373 9.11 30.74 10.26
C ILE A 373 7.82 29.96 10.02
N ALA A 374 7.68 29.40 8.82
CA ALA A 374 6.65 28.45 8.47
C ALA A 374 7.22 27.03 8.59
N THR A 375 6.51 26.17 9.32
CA THR A 375 6.81 24.74 9.46
C THR A 375 5.53 23.96 9.21
N GLN A 376 5.63 22.74 8.67
CA GLN A 376 4.48 21.88 8.42
C GLN A 376 4.78 20.44 8.84
N MET A 377 3.78 19.77 9.39
CA MET A 377 3.82 18.34 9.67
C MET A 377 2.57 17.68 9.13
N SER A 378 2.73 16.59 8.38
CA SER A 378 1.62 15.73 7.95
C SER A 378 1.12 14.85 9.09
N SER A 379 -0.08 14.29 8.93
CA SER A 379 -0.66 13.34 9.89
C SER A 379 -1.37 12.21 9.21
N ILE A 380 -1.22 11.01 9.76
CA ILE A 380 -2.13 9.90 9.51
C ILE A 380 -3.33 10.12 10.43
N GLN A 381 -4.48 10.48 9.86
CA GLN A 381 -5.69 10.78 10.63
C GLN A 381 -6.46 9.51 11.02
N SER A 382 -6.55 8.56 10.08
CA SER A 382 -7.18 7.26 10.29
C SER A 382 -6.33 6.19 9.64
N CYS A 383 -6.15 5.07 10.32
CA CYS A 383 -5.46 3.89 9.82
C CYS A 383 -6.09 2.65 10.44
N THR A 384 -6.89 1.95 9.64
CA THR A 384 -7.52 0.67 9.95
C THR A 384 -6.99 -0.44 9.04
N LEU A 385 -5.83 -0.22 8.41
CA LEU A 385 -5.12 -1.26 7.67
C LEU A 385 -4.85 -2.46 8.59
N SER A 386 -5.38 -3.61 8.19
CA SER A 386 -5.25 -4.89 8.91
C SER A 386 -3.96 -5.65 8.57
N LYS A 387 -3.26 -5.26 7.49
CA LYS A 387 -2.05 -5.91 6.97
C LYS A 387 -1.02 -4.87 6.53
N LYS A 388 0.24 -5.28 6.37
CA LYS A 388 1.27 -4.42 5.76
C LYS A 388 0.98 -4.26 4.26
N LEU A 389 1.05 -3.03 3.78
CA LEU A 389 0.89 -2.72 2.36
C LEU A 389 2.25 -2.38 1.74
N PHE A 390 2.59 -3.04 0.65
CA PHE A 390 3.74 -2.73 -0.20
C PHE A 390 3.23 -2.43 -1.60
N PHE A 391 3.65 -1.32 -2.20
CA PHE A 391 3.32 -1.05 -3.59
C PHE A 391 4.20 -1.89 -4.53
N LYS A 392 3.73 -2.06 -5.77
CA LYS A 392 4.49 -2.74 -6.82
C LYS A 392 4.69 -1.79 -8.00
N PRO A 393 5.83 -1.08 -8.05
CA PRO A 393 6.10 -0.21 -9.18
C PRO A 393 6.30 -1.01 -10.48
N TYR A 394 5.91 -0.41 -11.60
CA TYR A 394 6.02 -1.00 -12.93
C TYR A 394 7.49 -1.14 -13.33
N ASP A 395 7.97 -2.38 -13.49
CA ASP A 395 9.34 -2.66 -13.90
C ASP A 395 9.49 -2.60 -15.43
N VAL A 396 9.96 -1.46 -15.94
CA VAL A 396 10.24 -1.26 -17.36
C VAL A 396 11.37 -2.18 -17.86
N THR A 397 12.26 -2.65 -16.97
CA THR A 397 13.38 -3.52 -17.36
C THR A 397 12.97 -4.96 -17.63
N ALA A 398 11.89 -5.45 -17.01
CA ALA A 398 11.37 -6.80 -17.25
C ALA A 398 10.85 -6.98 -18.69
N LEU A 399 10.25 -5.96 -19.30
CA LEU A 399 9.76 -6.01 -20.68
C LEU A 399 10.88 -6.00 -21.74
N SER A 400 12.00 -5.35 -21.46
CA SER A 400 13.17 -5.40 -22.36
C SER A 400 13.81 -6.79 -22.44
N ARG A 401 13.59 -7.66 -21.45
CA ARG A 401 14.02 -9.07 -21.47
C ARG A 401 13.02 -10.01 -22.14
N LEU A 402 11.75 -9.61 -22.26
CA LEU A 402 10.69 -10.39 -22.93
C LEU A 402 10.60 -10.13 -24.45
N ARG A 403 11.33 -9.16 -24.99
CA ARG A 403 11.42 -8.90 -26.45
C ARG A 403 12.63 -9.57 -27.12
N ILE A 404 13.38 -10.39 -26.39
CA ILE A 404 14.51 -11.16 -26.92
C ILE A 404 14.30 -12.64 -26.57
N PHE A 405 13.20 -13.24 -27.01
CA PHE A 405 13.06 -14.68 -27.19
C PHE A 405 12.11 -14.98 -28.34
#